data_AF-A0A1P8FFR1-F1
#
_entry.id   AF-A0A1P8FFR1-F1
#
_cell.length_a   1.000
_cell.length_b   1.000
_cell.length_c   1.000
_cell.angle_alpha   90.00
_cell.angle_beta   90.00
_cell.angle_gamma   90.00
#
_symmetry.space_group_name_H-M   'P 1'
#
loop_
_entity.id
_entity.type
_entity.pdbx_description
1 polymer ?
#
loop_
_entity_poly.entity_id
_entity_poly.type
_entity_poly.pdbx_seq_one_letter_code
_entity_poly.pdbx_strand_id
1 'polypeptide(L)' 'MTLKRATISADPDRPDEVALLKSWLEQNAMRLTITYDESMSSIHMWDVEGPSEIIDTIPHALSTQSDWSASLDQS' A
#
# COMPACT_ATOMS: atom_id res chain seq x y z
N MET A 1 7.85 -5.81 16.81
CA MET A 1 7.10 -5.08 15.76
C MET A 1 7.21 -5.90 14.49
N THR A 2 6.09 -6.31 13.91
CA THR A 2 6.08 -7.09 12.66
C THR A 2 5.85 -6.14 11.49
N LEU A 3 6.77 -6.15 10.53
CA LEU A 3 6.63 -5.42 9.28
C LEU A 3 5.72 -6.20 8.33
N LYS A 4 4.87 -5.49 7.59
CA LYS A 4 4.01 -6.02 6.53
C LYS A 4 4.26 -5.25 5.25
N ARG A 5 4.01 -5.92 4.12
CA ARG A 5 3.98 -5.30 2.80
C ARG A 5 2.55 -5.32 2.30
N ALA A 6 2.15 -4.28 1.59
CA ALA A 6 0.88 -4.23 0.91
C ALA A 6 1.05 -3.50 -0.43
N THR A 7 0.28 -3.96 -1.41
CA THR A 7 0.14 -3.29 -2.69
C THR A 7 -1.14 -2.47 -2.64
N ILE A 8 -1.03 -1.19 -2.94
CA ILE A 8 -2.14 -0.25 -2.97
C ILE A 8 -2.36 0.15 -4.42
N SER A 9 -3.60 0.12 -4.88
CA SER A 9 -3.96 0.53 -6.23
C SER A 9 -5.04 1.59 -6.15
N ALA A 10 -4.86 2.68 -6.90
CA ALA A 10 -5.88 3.70 -7.06
C ALA A 10 -6.20 3.89 -8.54
N ASP A 11 -7.49 4.04 -8.83
CA ASP A 11 -7.97 4.40 -10.14
C ASP A 11 -7.78 5.92 -10.37
N PRO A 12 -7.01 6.34 -11.39
CA PRO A 12 -6.72 7.75 -11.65
C PRO A 12 -7.95 8.54 -12.12
N ASP A 13 -8.98 7.87 -12.62
CA ASP A 13 -10.27 8.46 -13.02
C ASP A 13 -11.18 8.70 -11.80
N ARG A 14 -10.79 8.19 -10.62
CA ARG A 14 -11.48 8.40 -9.34
C ARG A 14 -10.69 9.33 -8.43
N PRO A 15 -10.91 10.65 -8.51
CA PRO A 15 -10.12 11.64 -7.77
C PRO A 15 -10.23 11.47 -6.25
N ASP A 16 -11.37 10.99 -5.75
CA ASP A 16 -11.56 10.68 -4.33
C ASP A 16 -10.63 9.56 -3.84
N GLU A 17 -10.41 8.51 -4.65
CA GLU A 17 -9.51 7.40 -4.32
C GLU A 17 -8.05 7.87 -4.30
N VAL A 18 -7.66 8.67 -5.30
CA VAL A 18 -6.32 9.26 -5.38
C VAL A 18 -6.06 10.22 -4.21
N ALA A 19 -7.03 11.07 -3.86
CA ALA A 19 -6.90 12.02 -2.77
C ALA A 19 -6.78 11.30 -1.41
N LEU A 20 -7.58 10.26 -1.21
CA LEU A 20 -7.57 9.44 0.00
C LEU A 20 -6.24 8.69 0.13
N LEU A 21 -5.71 8.15 -0.98
CA LEU A 21 -4.41 7.50 -1.00
C LEU A 21 -3.28 8.46 -0.64
N LYS A 22 -3.22 9.61 -1.31
CA LYS A 22 -2.21 10.63 -1.05
C LYS A 22 -2.24 11.07 0.41
N SER A 23 -3.43 11.36 0.93
CA SER A 23 -3.62 11.73 2.34
C SER A 23 -3.10 10.66 3.29
N TRP A 24 -3.35 9.38 3.00
CA TRP A 24 -2.87 8.26 3.83
C TRP A 24 -1.35 8.10 3.75
N LEU A 25 -0.76 8.21 2.55
CA LEU A 25 0.68 8.16 2.34
C LEU A 25 1.38 9.30 3.07
N GLU A 26 0.89 10.54 2.95
CA GLU A 26 1.46 11.72 3.60
C GLU A 26 1.44 11.60 5.13
N GLN A 27 0.35 11.11 5.71
CA GLN A 27 0.22 10.90 7.16
C GLN A 27 1.18 9.84 7.70
N ASN A 28 1.52 8.85 6.87
CA ASN A 28 2.32 7.71 7.28
C ASN A 28 3.73 7.69 6.66
N ALA A 29 4.12 8.71 5.90
CA ALA A 29 5.36 8.76 5.12
C ALA A 29 6.62 8.53 5.97
N MET A 30 6.61 8.97 7.23
CA MET A 30 7.74 8.74 8.16
C MET A 30 7.86 7.30 8.65
N ARG A 31 6.79 6.49 8.51
CA ARG A 31 6.71 5.11 9.01
C ARG A 31 6.64 4.08 7.88
N LEU A 32 6.54 4.53 6.63
CA LEU A 32 6.40 3.69 5.45
C LEU A 32 7.65 3.80 4.57
N THR A 33 8.03 2.68 3.99
CA THR A 33 8.98 2.60 2.88
C THR A 33 8.17 2.32 1.62
N ILE A 34 8.23 3.22 0.63
CA ILE A 34 7.61 3.02 -0.68
C ILE A 34 8.65 2.36 -1.59
N THR A 35 8.37 1.16 -2.07
CA THR A 35 9.34 0.33 -2.81
C THR A 35 9.06 0.24 -4.30
N TYR A 36 7.83 0.50 -4.75
CA TYR A 36 7.44 0.45 -6.16
C TYR A 36 6.35 1.49 -6.43
N ASP A 37 6.49 2.25 -7.50
CA ASP A 37 5.51 3.20 -8.04
C ASP A 37 5.40 2.89 -9.53
N GLU A 38 4.31 2.23 -9.93
CA GLU A 38 4.05 1.95 -11.34
C GLU A 38 2.70 2.54 -11.74
N SER A 39 2.76 3.38 -12.77
CA SER A 39 1.57 3.87 -13.46
C SER A 39 1.34 3.00 -14.69
N MET A 40 0.39 2.09 -14.58
CA MET A 40 -0.23 1.45 -15.75
C MET A 40 -1.22 2.45 -16.35
N SER A 41 -1.48 2.40 -17.65
CA SER A 41 -2.31 3.38 -18.38
C SER A 41 -3.72 3.66 -17.81
N SER A 42 -4.17 2.90 -16.81
CA SER A 42 -5.45 3.11 -16.13
C SER A 42 -5.43 2.81 -14.63
N ILE A 43 -4.28 2.49 -14.02
CA ILE A 43 -4.17 2.19 -12.59
C ILE A 43 -2.81 2.65 -12.09
N HIS A 44 -2.79 3.40 -10.99
CA HIS A 44 -1.55 3.65 -10.27
C HIS A 44 -1.41 2.65 -9.14
N MET A 45 -0.23 2.05 -9.03
CA MET A 45 0.06 0.99 -8.06
C MET A 45 1.30 1.34 -7.24
N TRP A 46 1.20 1.14 -5.94
CA TRP A 46 2.26 1.38 -4.97
C TRP A 46 2.50 0.14 -4.11
N ASP A 47 3.75 -0.29 -4.02
CA ASP A 47 4.16 -1.24 -2.98
C ASP A 47 4.68 -0.47 -1.78
N VAL A 48 4.07 -0.70 -0.62
CA VAL A 48 4.46 -0.10 0.65
C VAL A 48 4.86 -1.17 1.66
N GLU A 49 5.94 -0.90 2.40
CA GLU A 49 6.38 -1.70 3.54
C GLU A 49 6.31 -0.84 4.80
N GLY A 50 5.78 -1.39 5.88
CA GLY A 50 5.69 -0.67 7.14
C GLY A 50 5.23 -1.55 8.30
N PRO A 51 5.05 -0.97 9.49
CA PRO A 51 4.53 -1.70 10.63
C PRO A 51 3.09 -2.16 10.35
N SER A 52 2.80 -3.41 10.72
CA SER A 52 1.49 -4.04 10.52
C SER A 52 0.32 -3.18 10.98
N GLU A 53 0.44 -2.46 12.10
CA GLU A 53 -0.59 -1.56 12.62
C GLU A 53 -0.96 -0.42 11.64
N ILE A 54 -0.02 0.02 10.80
CA ILE A 54 -0.24 1.06 9.80
C ILE A 54 -0.77 0.43 8.52
N ILE A 55 -0.19 -0.70 8.09
CA ILE A 55 -0.64 -1.41 6.88
C ILE A 55 -2.10 -1.89 7.02
N ASP A 56 -2.54 -2.26 8.23
CA ASP A 56 -3.93 -2.63 8.51
C ASP A 56 -4.91 -1.43 8.43
N THR A 57 -4.39 -0.19 8.49
CA THR A 57 -5.21 1.02 8.31
C THR A 57 -5.43 1.41 6.85
N ILE A 58 -4.84 0.67 5.90
CA ILE A 58 -5.06 0.94 4.47
C ILE A 58 -6.57 0.80 4.20
N PRO A 59 -7.21 1.85 3.68
CA PRO A 59 -8.64 1.84 3.44
C PRO A 59 -8.99 0.76 2.42
N HIS A 60 -9.99 -0.05 2.75
CA HIS A 60 -10.34 -1.25 1.99
C HIS A 60 -10.70 -0.95 0.52
N ALA A 61 -11.18 0.27 0.24
CA ALA A 61 -11.46 0.75 -1.11
C ALA A 61 -10.21 0.84 -2.02
N LEU A 62 -9.01 1.02 -1.44
CA LEU A 62 -7.74 1.16 -2.16
C LEU A 62 -6.87 -0.09 -2.08
N SER A 63 -7.26 -1.05 -1.25
CA SER A 63 -6.39 -2.14 -0.83
C SER A 63 -6.58 -3.35 -1.74
N THR A 64 -5.56 -3.62 -2.55
CA THR A 64 -5.37 -4.96 -3.13
C THR A 64 -4.34 -5.67 -2.26
N GLN A 65 -4.76 -6.13 -1.07
CA GLN A 65 -3.88 -6.85 -0.16
C GLN A 65 -3.48 -8.19 -0.78
N SER A 66 -2.37 -8.21 -1.50
CA SER A 66 -1.67 -9.45 -1.73
C SER A 66 -0.85 -9.72 -0.46
N ASP A 67 -1.32 -10.63 0.39
CA ASP A 67 -0.55 -11.14 1.52
C ASP A 67 0.59 -12.01 0.95
N TRP A 68 1.65 -11.35 0.48
CA TRP A 68 2.93 -12.01 0.28
C TRP A 68 3.63 -12.06 1.63
N SER A 69 3.00 -12.68 2.61
CA SER A 69 3.77 -13.34 3.66
C SER A 69 4.50 -14.48 2.96
N ALA A 70 5.64 -14.16 2.35
CA ALA A 70 6.64 -15.18 2.11
C ALA A 70 6.93 -15.76 3.49
N SER A 71 6.30 -16.89 3.78
CA SER A 71 6.65 -17.76 4.88
C SER A 71 8.11 -18.12 4.64
N LEU A 72 9.01 -17.32 5.20
CA LEU A 72 10.42 -17.64 5.33
C LEU A 72 10.52 -18.59 6.53
N ASP A 73 9.92 -19.77 6.35
CA ASP A 73 10.20 -20.97 7.13
C ASP A 73 9.65 -22.16 6.35
N GLN A 74 10.53 -22.96 5.74
CA GLN A 74 10.92 -24.26 6.29
C GLN A 74 11.96 -24.94 5.37
N SER A 75 13.13 -25.22 5.97
CA SER A 75 14.16 -26.23 5.65
C SER A 75 15.16 -25.98 4.51
#